data_AF-A0A0C3L1A1-F1
#
_entry.id   AF-A0A0C3L1A1-F1
#
_cell.length_a   1.000
_cell.length_b   1.000
_cell.length_c   1.000
_cell.angle_alpha   90.00
_cell.angle_beta   90.00
_cell.angle_gamma   90.00
#
_symmetry.space_group_name_H-M   'P 1'
#
loop_
_entity.id
_entity.type
_entity.pdbx_description
1 polymer ?
#
loop_
_entity_poly.entity_id
_entity_poly.type
_entity_poly.pdbx_seq_one_letter_code
_entity_poly.pdbx_strand_id
1 'polypeptide(L)'
;FTSSIRSTRNQRIERLWVDVGSQFARRWQVFFRRLELSYHLDVTNEAHRWLLRYLFLKDLNMDTQAFLQNWNHHPMSGQGPQNKNPEDMRLIGQALHGVYVDDNF
;
A
#
# COMPACT_ATOMS: atom_id res chain seq x y z
N PHE A 1 18.14 -18.53 19.95
CA PHE A 1 16.75 -18.66 19.47
C PHE A 1 15.98 -17.41 19.87
N THR A 2 15.95 -16.40 19.00
CA THR A 2 15.08 -15.24 19.21
C THR A 2 13.67 -15.69 18.82
N SER A 3 12.77 -15.72 19.81
CA SER A 3 11.35 -15.92 19.55
C SER A 3 10.88 -14.80 18.63
N SER A 4 10.68 -15.12 17.35
CA SER A 4 9.95 -14.27 16.42
C SER A 4 8.59 -14.00 17.05
N ILE A 5 8.35 -12.76 17.46
CA ILE A 5 7.04 -12.29 17.91
C ILE A 5 6.11 -12.39 16.69
N ARG A 6 5.52 -13.57 16.47
CA ARG A 6 4.43 -13.76 15.52
C ARG A 6 3.18 -13.12 16.12
N SER A 7 3.09 -11.80 16.00
CA SER A 7 1.84 -11.09 16.24
C SER A 7 0.89 -11.44 15.10
N THR A 8 -0.03 -12.39 15.33
CA THR A 8 -1.15 -12.70 14.42
C THR A 8 -1.96 -11.45 14.07
N ARG A 9 -1.90 -10.42 14.92
CA ARG A 9 -2.52 -9.11 14.73
C ARG A 9 -1.86 -8.28 13.62
N ASN A 10 -0.55 -8.44 13.41
CA ASN A 10 0.22 -7.69 12.40
C ASN A 10 0.27 -8.38 11.04
N GLN A 11 -0.16 -9.64 10.95
CA GLN A 11 -0.11 -10.44 9.72
C GLN A 11 -0.76 -9.74 8.51
N ARG A 12 -1.83 -8.97 8.74
CA ARG A 12 -2.55 -8.23 7.70
C ARG A 12 -1.77 -7.00 7.22
N ILE A 13 -1.13 -6.27 8.14
CA ILE A 13 -0.26 -5.14 7.81
C ILE A 13 0.98 -5.63 7.06
N GLU A 14 1.58 -6.74 7.50
CA GLU A 14 2.72 -7.35 6.81
C GLU A 14 2.37 -7.80 5.40
N ARG A 15 1.22 -8.46 5.21
CA ARG A 15 0.75 -8.85 3.87
C ARG A 15 0.48 -7.63 2.99
N LEU A 16 -0.18 -6.60 3.53
CA LEU A 16 -0.38 -5.33 2.83
C LEU A 16 0.96 -4.74 2.37
N TRP A 17 1.98 -4.70 3.22
CA TRP A 17 3.29 -4.17 2.83
C TRP A 17 3.97 -5.00 1.72
N VAL A 18 3.80 -6.31 1.72
CA VAL A 18 4.27 -7.18 0.63
C VAL A 18 3.55 -6.85 -0.68
N ASP A 19 2.25 -6.63 -0.64
CA ASP A 19 1.44 -6.29 -1.81
C ASP A 19 1.72 -4.88 -2.34
N VAL A 20 1.86 -3.90 -1.45
CA VAL A 20 2.34 -2.54 -1.81
C VAL A 20 3.71 -2.62 -2.48
N GLY A 21 4.63 -3.39 -1.90
CA GLY A 21 5.99 -3.56 -2.41
C GLY A 21 6.03 -4.19 -3.80
N SER A 22 5.28 -5.27 -4.00
CA SER A 22 5.29 -6.06 -5.23
C SER A 22 4.45 -5.46 -6.36
N GLN A 23 3.27 -4.93 -6.06
CA GLN A 23 2.31 -4.52 -7.09
C GLN A 23 2.43 -3.04 -7.47
N PHE A 24 2.77 -2.17 -6.51
CA PHE A 24 2.89 -0.73 -6.72
C PHE A 24 4.34 -0.26 -6.75
N ALA A 25 5.08 -0.41 -5.64
CA ALA A 25 6.39 0.21 -5.47
C ALA A 25 7.43 -0.33 -6.46
N ARG A 26 7.38 -1.63 -6.78
CA ARG A 26 8.32 -2.27 -7.71
C ARG A 26 8.32 -1.62 -9.08
N ARG A 27 7.15 -1.24 -9.61
CA ARG A 27 7.00 -0.63 -10.95
C ARG A 27 7.73 0.70 -11.02
N TRP A 28 7.44 1.59 -10.07
CA TRP A 28 8.08 2.90 -9.96
C TRP A 28 9.58 2.78 -9.70
N GLN A 29 10.00 1.81 -8.89
CA GLN A 29 11.41 1.55 -8.62
C GLN A 29 12.19 1.12 -9.88
N VAL A 30 11.59 0.28 -10.73
CA VAL A 30 12.20 -0.12 -12.02
C VAL A 30 12.25 1.07 -12.99
N PHE A 31 11.19 1.87 -13.03
CA PHE A 31 11.14 3.06 -13.88
C PHE A 31 12.24 4.08 -13.52
N PHE A 32 12.35 4.48 -12.25
CA PHE A 32 13.37 5.44 -11.82
C PHE A 32 14.79 4.91 -12.00
N ARG A 33 15.03 3.61 -11.73
CA ARG A 33 16.34 3.00 -12.03
C ARG A 33 16.70 3.04 -13.51
N ARG A 34 15.73 2.92 -14.41
CA ARG A 34 15.99 3.07 -15.84
C ARG A 34 16.38 4.52 -16.19
N LEU A 35 15.80 5.51 -15.51
CA LEU A 35 16.21 6.90 -15.66
C LEU A 35 17.66 7.13 -15.18
N GLU A 36 18.05 6.51 -14.07
CA GLU A 36 19.44 6.56 -13.57
C GLU A 36 20.41 5.95 -14.60
N LEU A 37 20.14 4.73 -15.06
CA LEU A 37 21.06 3.97 -15.90
C LEU A 37 21.14 4.50 -17.34
N SER A 38 20.02 4.90 -17.94
CA SER A 38 19.96 5.26 -19.36
C SER A 38 19.97 6.75 -19.64
N TYR A 39 19.62 7.58 -18.64
CA TYR A 39 19.40 9.03 -18.85
C TYR A 39 20.17 9.90 -17.85
N HIS A 40 21.13 9.32 -17.10
CA HIS A 40 22.05 10.03 -16.22
C HIS A 40 21.32 10.82 -15.11
N LEU A 41 20.17 10.30 -14.68
CA LEU A 41 19.46 10.83 -13.53
C LEU A 41 20.32 10.64 -12.27
N ASP A 42 20.86 11.74 -11.76
CA ASP A 42 21.54 11.78 -10.47
C ASP A 42 20.55 11.98 -9.30
N VAL A 43 20.47 10.98 -8.40
CA VAL A 43 19.62 11.02 -7.19
C VAL A 43 20.16 11.94 -6.10
N THR A 44 21.45 12.26 -6.11
CA THR A 44 22.09 13.17 -5.16
C THR A 44 21.82 14.63 -5.52
N ASN A 45 21.56 14.91 -6.79
CA ASN A 45 21.21 16.22 -7.31
C ASN A 45 19.77 16.64 -6.92
N GLU A 46 19.65 17.75 -6.21
CA GLU A 46 18.36 18.24 -5.71
C GLU A 46 17.40 18.68 -6.83
N ALA A 47 17.93 19.24 -7.91
CA ALA A 47 17.14 19.68 -9.06
C ALA A 47 16.51 18.50 -9.79
N HIS A 48 17.26 17.40 -9.95
CA HIS A 48 16.74 16.16 -10.51
C HIS A 48 15.63 15.57 -9.63
N ARG A 49 15.83 15.52 -8.30
CA ARG A 49 14.78 15.07 -7.37
C ARG A 49 13.54 15.96 -7.43
N TRP A 50 13.71 17.27 -7.51
CA TRP A 50 12.60 18.22 -7.68
C TRP A 50 11.85 17.95 -8.98
N LEU A 51 12.56 17.79 -10.09
CA LEU A 51 11.98 17.53 -11.40
C LEU A 51 11.18 16.22 -11.42
N LEU A 52 11.72 15.13 -10.86
CA LEU A 52 11.00 13.86 -10.77
C LEU A 52 9.71 14.00 -9.96
N ARG A 53 9.76 14.70 -8.82
CA ARG A 53 8.57 14.96 -8.02
C ARG A 53 7.57 15.80 -8.81
N TYR A 54 8.02 16.87 -9.46
CA TYR A 54 7.14 17.73 -10.24
C TYR A 54 6.42 16.96 -11.36
N LEU A 55 7.15 16.10 -12.07
CA LEU A 55 6.61 15.34 -13.19
C LEU A 55 5.70 14.19 -12.75
N PHE A 56 6.15 13.39 -11.78
CA PHE A 56 5.56 12.07 -11.51
C PHE A 56 4.78 11.98 -10.19
N LEU A 57 4.79 13.01 -9.33
CA LEU A 57 4.05 12.95 -8.05
C LEU A 57 2.55 12.80 -8.27
N LYS A 58 1.99 13.45 -9.29
CA LYS A 58 0.57 13.30 -9.64
C LYS A 58 0.27 11.86 -10.02
N ASP A 59 1.07 11.28 -10.90
CA ASP A 59 0.89 9.91 -11.38
C ASP A 59 1.09 8.88 -10.26
N LEU A 60 2.09 9.08 -9.39
CA LEU A 60 2.31 8.29 -8.18
C LEU A 60 1.09 8.30 -7.27
N ASN A 61 0.50 9.47 -7.03
CA ASN A 61 -0.70 9.60 -6.20
C ASN A 61 -1.91 8.91 -6.84
N MET A 62 -2.09 9.03 -8.16
CA MET A 62 -3.15 8.34 -8.89
C MET A 62 -2.98 6.81 -8.83
N ASP A 63 -1.78 6.29 -9.07
CA ASP A 63 -1.48 4.86 -8.95
C ASP A 63 -1.68 4.36 -7.50
N THR A 64 -1.32 5.18 -6.51
CA THR A 64 -1.54 4.85 -5.09
C THR A 64 -3.03 4.76 -4.77
N GLN A 65 -3.84 5.69 -5.27
CA GLN A 65 -5.29 5.65 -5.12
C GLN A 65 -5.90 4.43 -5.82
N ALA A 66 -5.46 4.12 -7.04
CA ALA A 66 -5.92 2.93 -7.77
C ALA A 66 -5.54 1.64 -7.02
N PHE A 67 -4.33 1.56 -6.47
CA PHE A 67 -3.92 0.45 -5.62
C PHE A 67 -4.83 0.32 -4.39
N LEU A 68 -5.10 1.42 -3.68
CA LEU A 68 -5.99 1.41 -2.51
C LEU A 68 -7.41 0.96 -2.87
N GLN A 69 -7.96 1.43 -3.98
CA GLN A 69 -9.28 1.02 -4.46
C GLN A 69 -9.30 -0.48 -4.76
N ASN A 70 -8.34 -0.98 -5.54
CA ASN A 70 -8.25 -2.41 -5.85
C ASN A 70 -8.03 -3.26 -4.58
N TRP A 71 -7.19 -2.77 -3.67
CA TRP A 71 -6.93 -3.43 -2.40
C TRP A 71 -8.12 -3.36 -1.44
N ASN A 72 -9.00 -2.38 -1.49
CA ASN A 72 -10.19 -2.39 -0.63
C ASN A 72 -11.28 -3.35 -1.13
N HIS A 73 -11.32 -3.59 -2.45
CA HIS A 73 -12.34 -4.42 -3.09
C HIS A 73 -11.89 -5.85 -3.41
N HIS A 74 -10.60 -6.19 -3.30
CA HIS A 74 -10.15 -7.56 -3.57
C HIS A 74 -10.69 -8.56 -2.52
N PRO A 75 -11.20 -9.73 -2.95
CA PRO A 75 -11.63 -10.76 -2.01
C PRO A 75 -10.43 -11.30 -1.23
N MET A 76 -10.53 -11.31 0.10
CA MET A 76 -9.48 -11.88 0.94
C MET A 76 -9.62 -13.40 1.01
N SER A 77 -8.58 -14.12 0.59
CA SER A 77 -8.48 -15.57 0.75
C SER A 77 -8.22 -15.91 2.23
N GLY A 78 -9.28 -16.07 3.01
CA GLY A 78 -9.24 -16.52 4.41
C GLY A 78 -10.32 -17.57 4.71
N GLN A 79 -10.16 -18.33 5.80
CA GLN A 79 -11.05 -19.44 6.23
C GLN A 79 -12.48 -19.02 6.65
N GLY A 80 -12.92 -17.81 6.32
CA GLY A 80 -14.29 -17.34 6.55
C GLY A 80 -15.22 -17.63 5.36
N PRO A 81 -16.50 -17.20 5.40
CA PRO A 81 -17.42 -17.33 4.27
C PRO A 81 -16.73 -16.73 3.05
N GLN A 82 -16.59 -17.55 2.01
CA GLN A 82 -15.87 -17.20 0.78
C GLN A 82 -16.39 -15.84 0.25
N ASN A 83 -15.50 -15.02 -0.30
CA ASN A 83 -15.78 -13.78 -1.04
C ASN A 83 -15.95 -12.44 -0.29
N LYS A 84 -15.56 -12.29 0.98
CA LYS A 84 -15.59 -10.97 1.65
C LYS A 84 -14.33 -10.15 1.36
N ASN A 85 -14.48 -8.93 0.86
CA ASN A 85 -13.38 -7.99 0.68
C ASN A 85 -13.10 -7.20 1.98
N PRO A 86 -11.97 -6.48 2.10
CA PRO A 86 -11.65 -5.67 3.28
C PRO A 86 -12.73 -4.66 3.69
N GLU A 87 -13.44 -4.08 2.72
CA GLU A 87 -14.52 -3.14 2.99
C GLU A 87 -15.74 -3.83 3.60
N ASP A 88 -16.14 -5.00 3.08
CA ASP A 88 -17.20 -5.82 3.65
C ASP A 88 -16.91 -6.18 5.10
N MET A 89 -15.66 -6.54 5.41
CA MET A 89 -15.25 -6.85 6.77
C MET A 89 -15.31 -5.63 7.69
N ARG A 90 -14.97 -4.43 7.19
CA ARG A 90 -15.11 -3.18 7.94
C ARG A 90 -16.57 -2.88 8.23
N LEU A 91 -17.44 -2.98 7.22
CA LEU A 91 -18.88 -2.75 7.33
C LEU A 91 -19.54 -3.73 8.29
N ILE A 92 -19.22 -5.03 8.18
CA ILE A 92 -19.72 -6.07 9.09
C ILE A 92 -19.21 -5.81 10.52
N GLY A 93 -17.94 -5.43 10.69
CA GLY A 93 -17.39 -5.07 11.99
C GLY A 93 -18.13 -3.89 12.63
N GLN A 94 -18.42 -2.84 11.85
CA GLN A 94 -19.22 -1.69 12.30
C GLN A 94 -20.66 -2.08 12.65
N ALA A 95 -21.28 -2.97 11.87
CA ALA A 95 -22.65 -3.44 12.13
C ALA A 95 -22.74 -4.35 13.37
N LEU A 96 -21.72 -5.16 13.65
CA LEU A 96 -21.70 -6.10 14.78
C LEU A 96 -21.23 -5.47 16.09
N HIS A 97 -20.30 -4.51 16.03
CA HIS A 97 -19.63 -3.95 17.22
C HIS A 97 -19.83 -2.45 17.41
N GLY A 98 -20.60 -1.80 16.53
CA GLY A 98 -20.78 -0.34 16.54
C GLY A 98 -19.63 0.40 15.84
N VAL A 99 -19.88 1.65 15.47
CA VAL A 99 -18.84 2.55 14.95
C VAL A 99 -18.01 3.04 16.14
N TYR A 100 -16.71 2.76 16.14
CA TYR A 100 -15.78 3.47 17.01
C TYR A 100 -15.83 4.94 16.61
N VAL A 101 -16.53 5.75 17.40
CA VAL A 101 -16.37 7.19 17.39
C VAL A 101 -15.06 7.41 18.14
N ASP A 102 -14.03 7.91 17.45
CA ASP A 102 -12.86 8.45 18.16
C ASP A 102 -13.37 9.65 18.95
N ASP A 103 -13.74 9.43 20.22
CA ASP A 103 -13.98 10.48 21.20
C ASP A 103 -12.64 11.10 21.61
N ASN A 104 -11.96 11.74 20.66
CA ASN A 104 -10.85 12.65 20.96
C ASN A 104 -11.39 14.08 20.95
N PHE A 105 -11.72 14.56 22.16
CA PHE A 105 -11.82 15.98 22.48
C PHE A 105 -10.44 16.64 22.52
#